data_AF-A0A9X3MX00-F1
#
_entry.id   AF-A0A9X3MX00-F1
#
_cell.length_a   1.000
_cell.length_b   1.000
_cell.length_c   1.000
_cell.angle_alpha   90.00
_cell.angle_beta   90.00
_cell.angle_gamma   90.00
#
_symmetry.space_group_name_H-M   'P 1'
#
loop_
_entity.id
_entity.type
_entity.pdbx_description
1 polymer ?
#
loop_
_entity_poly.entity_id
_entity_poly.type
_entity_poly.pdbx_seq_one_letter_code
_entity_poly.pdbx_strand_id
1 'polypeptide(L)'
;MADRVIIRSYRRVFEVDRRIYRVDRWALPVPGGVPLRAVGYFAAAVLAVVILGAVPLTSELVGVLSAPLRYVVLPLAIAVLGTQAAPDGRTAHRFALDWLRYRWRARRRSAGRVVALEGEPVRWDGELAVRWDADGASLHRGRVKGPARVTFNVPVALRGLDARPGGDGDPGDAVVLCPGSVLEVRP
;
A
#
# COMPACT_ATOMS: atom_id res chain seq x y z
N MET A 1 25.97 -0.40 -39.98
CA MET A 1 24.98 -0.66 -38.91
C MET A 1 24.74 0.65 -38.19
N ALA A 2 23.56 1.26 -38.39
CA ALA A 2 23.26 2.54 -37.75
C ALA A 2 23.04 2.33 -36.25
N ASP A 3 23.79 3.07 -35.44
CA ASP A 3 23.71 3.03 -33.99
C ASP A 3 22.35 3.58 -33.52
N ARG A 4 21.61 2.77 -32.76
CA ARG A 4 20.22 3.06 -32.40
C ARG A 4 20.22 3.90 -31.12
N VAL A 5 19.95 5.19 -31.23
CA VAL A 5 19.77 6.07 -30.07
C VAL A 5 18.48 5.68 -29.33
N ILE A 6 18.62 5.04 -28.17
CA ILE A 6 17.50 4.65 -27.31
C ILE A 6 17.07 5.88 -26.48
N ILE A 7 16.06 6.60 -26.96
CA ILE A 7 15.42 7.67 -26.19
C ILE A 7 14.42 7.02 -25.22
N ARG A 8 14.73 7.01 -23.91
CA ARG A 8 13.77 6.58 -22.88
C ARG A 8 12.67 7.63 -22.76
N SER A 9 11.48 7.35 -23.28
CA SER A 9 10.35 8.26 -23.13
C SER A 9 9.95 8.33 -21.65
N TYR A 10 10.04 9.51 -21.05
CA TYR A 10 9.56 9.80 -19.68
C TYR A 10 8.02 9.91 -19.64
N ARG A 11 7.29 9.20 -20.51
CA ARG A 11 5.82 9.28 -20.62
C ARG A 11 5.10 8.95 -19.31
N ARG A 12 5.79 8.29 -18.37
CA ARG A 12 5.32 7.98 -17.02
C ARG A 12 5.25 9.19 -16.07
N VAL A 13 5.84 10.33 -16.44
CA VAL A 13 5.85 11.56 -15.62
C VAL A 13 4.58 12.40 -15.84
N PHE A 14 3.86 12.20 -16.96
CA PHE A 14 2.61 12.90 -17.24
C PHE A 14 1.42 11.97 -16.98
N GLU A 15 0.94 11.94 -15.73
CA GLU A 15 -0.35 11.33 -15.42
C GLU A 15 -1.44 12.22 -16.04
N VAL A 16 -1.89 11.87 -17.25
CA VAL A 16 -2.93 12.64 -17.96
C VAL A 16 -4.25 12.46 -17.21
N ASP A 17 -4.72 13.55 -16.58
CA ASP A 17 -6.00 13.55 -15.89
C ASP A 17 -7.14 13.51 -16.92
N ARG A 18 -8.09 12.59 -16.73
CA ARG A 18 -9.23 12.45 -17.65
C ARG A 18 -10.22 13.57 -17.39
N ARG A 19 -10.60 14.32 -18.42
CA ARG A 19 -11.46 15.50 -18.33
C ARG A 19 -12.63 15.42 -19.30
N ILE A 20 -13.78 15.92 -18.88
CA ILE A 20 -14.98 16.09 -19.69
C ILE A 20 -15.02 17.54 -20.16
N TYR A 21 -15.12 17.74 -21.47
CA TYR A 21 -15.25 19.08 -22.06
C TYR A 21 -16.66 19.35 -22.59
N ARG A 22 -17.40 18.29 -22.93
CA ARG A 22 -18.73 18.35 -23.53
C ARG A 22 -19.58 17.22 -22.98
N VAL A 23 -20.86 17.50 -22.76
CA VAL A 23 -21.89 16.50 -22.49
C VAL A 23 -22.86 16.56 -23.66
N ASP A 24 -22.99 15.45 -24.39
CA ASP A 24 -23.73 15.37 -25.64
C ASP A 24 -23.37 16.49 -26.64
N ARG A 25 -24.30 17.43 -26.85
CA ARG A 25 -24.14 18.59 -27.75
C ARG A 25 -23.74 19.87 -27.02
N TRP A 26 -23.63 19.88 -25.70
CA TRP A 26 -23.39 21.09 -24.92
C TRP A 26 -21.95 21.13 -24.39
N ALA A 27 -21.20 22.17 -24.76
CA ALA A 27 -19.89 22.44 -24.16
C ALA A 27 -20.09 22.87 -22.71
N LEU A 28 -19.28 22.35 -21.80
CA LEU A 28 -19.35 22.76 -20.41
C LEU A 28 -18.87 24.20 -20.28
N PRO A 29 -19.55 25.06 -19.50
CA PRO A 29 -19.17 26.46 -19.29
C PRO A 29 -17.99 26.60 -18.32
N VAL A 30 -17.04 25.67 -18.36
CA VAL A 30 -15.87 25.61 -17.48
C VAL A 30 -14.61 25.52 -18.33
N PRO A 31 -13.74 26.54 -18.30
CA PRO A 31 -12.50 26.52 -19.07
C PRO A 31 -11.60 25.38 -18.59
N GLY A 32 -11.10 24.56 -19.53
CA GLY A 32 -10.23 23.42 -19.21
C GLY A 32 -10.95 22.13 -18.81
N GLY A 33 -12.28 22.08 -18.91
CA GLY A 33 -13.08 20.87 -18.69
C GLY A 33 -13.14 20.41 -17.22
N VAL A 34 -14.11 19.56 -16.92
CA VAL A 34 -14.31 19.01 -15.58
C VAL A 34 -13.52 17.70 -15.45
N PRO A 35 -12.60 17.57 -14.48
CA PRO A 35 -11.88 16.33 -14.28
C PRO A 35 -12.82 15.23 -13.79
N LEU A 36 -12.67 14.00 -14.29
CA LEU A 36 -13.47 12.84 -13.86
C LEU A 36 -13.34 12.60 -12.35
N ARG A 37 -12.19 12.97 -11.76
CA ARG A 37 -11.97 12.93 -10.32
C ARG A 37 -12.94 13.85 -9.55
N ALA A 38 -13.23 15.05 -10.05
CA ALA A 38 -14.23 15.93 -9.44
C ALA A 38 -15.62 15.28 -9.45
N VAL A 39 -16.01 14.66 -10.57
CA VAL A 39 -17.29 13.96 -10.68
C VAL A 39 -17.37 12.80 -9.69
N GLY A 40 -16.29 12.02 -9.57
CA GLY A 40 -16.20 10.93 -8.59
C GLY A 40 -16.33 11.41 -7.15
N TYR A 41 -15.65 12.51 -6.78
CA TYR A 41 -15.74 13.10 -5.44
C TYR A 41 -17.11 13.69 -5.16
N PHE A 42 -17.72 14.37 -6.13
CA PHE A 42 -19.08 14.91 -5.99
C PHE A 42 -20.08 13.78 -5.73
N ALA A 43 -20.06 12.73 -6.56
CA ALA A 43 -20.93 11.58 -6.40
C ALA A 43 -20.72 10.86 -5.05
N ALA A 44 -19.46 10.66 -4.64
CA ALA A 44 -19.14 10.06 -3.35
C ALA A 44 -19.63 10.92 -2.17
N ALA A 45 -19.50 12.24 -2.26
CA ALA A 45 -19.96 13.17 -1.22
C ALA A 45 -21.49 13.19 -1.11
N VAL A 46 -22.22 13.24 -2.23
CA VAL A 46 -23.69 13.12 -2.22
C VAL A 46 -24.12 11.80 -1.61
N LEU A 47 -23.48 10.69 -2.00
CA LEU A 47 -23.78 9.37 -1.45
C LEU A 47 -23.54 9.34 0.06
N ALA A 48 -22.43 9.89 0.54
CA ALA A 48 -22.13 9.97 1.97
C ALA A 48 -23.20 10.78 2.72
N VAL A 49 -23.64 11.92 2.18
CA VAL A 49 -24.71 12.74 2.74
C VAL A 49 -26.04 11.98 2.83
N VAL A 50 -26.40 11.23 1.79
CA VAL A 50 -27.63 10.40 1.78
C VAL A 50 -27.54 9.30 2.83
N ILE A 51 -26.42 8.59 2.91
CA ILE A 51 -26.20 7.53 3.90
C ILE A 51 -26.25 8.10 5.33
N LEU A 52 -25.54 9.20 5.60
CA LEU A 52 -25.55 9.85 6.91
C LEU A 52 -26.95 10.40 7.28
N GLY A 53 -27.72 10.87 6.30
CA GLY A 53 -29.09 11.31 6.51
C GLY A 53 -30.06 10.17 6.85
N ALA A 54 -29.75 8.93 6.45
CA ALA A 54 -30.58 7.75 6.72
C ALA A 54 -30.32 7.12 8.09
N VAL A 55 -29.21 7.46 8.75
CA VAL A 55 -28.86 6.93 10.07
C VAL A 55 -29.45 7.84 11.16
N PRO A 56 -30.26 7.31 12.11
CA PRO A 56 -30.98 8.12 13.10
C PRO A 56 -30.10 9.03 13.95
N LEU A 57 -28.85 8.59 14.22
CA LEU A 57 -27.91 9.34 15.05
C LEU A 57 -27.29 10.54 14.33
N THR A 58 -27.18 10.49 13.00
CA THR A 58 -26.50 11.50 12.18
C THR A 58 -27.48 12.35 11.37
N SER A 59 -28.75 11.94 11.29
CA SER A 59 -29.78 12.65 10.54
C SER A 59 -30.07 14.04 11.11
N GLU A 60 -30.02 14.22 12.44
CA GLU A 60 -30.21 15.52 13.09
C GLU A 60 -29.13 16.52 12.68
N LEU A 61 -27.85 16.11 12.73
CA LEU A 61 -26.72 16.94 12.33
C LEU A 61 -26.78 17.30 10.84
N VAL A 62 -27.16 16.35 9.99
CA VAL A 62 -27.30 16.57 8.54
C VAL A 62 -28.54 17.43 8.23
N GLY A 63 -29.57 17.38 9.08
CA GLY A 63 -30.80 18.16 8.97
C GLY A 63 -30.66 19.63 9.30
N VAL A 64 -29.61 20.03 10.04
CA VAL A 64 -29.29 21.44 10.32
C VAL A 64 -28.96 22.20 9.01
N LEU A 65 -28.38 21.50 8.04
CA LEU A 65 -28.03 22.09 6.75
C LEU A 65 -29.26 22.17 5.84
N SER A 66 -29.49 23.33 5.24
CA SER A 66 -30.52 23.48 4.22
C SER A 66 -30.23 22.56 3.02
N ALA A 67 -31.31 22.13 2.33
CA ALA A 67 -31.19 21.20 1.21
C ALA A 67 -30.17 21.64 0.13
N PRO A 68 -30.10 22.92 -0.28
CA PRO A 68 -29.09 23.37 -1.24
C PRO A 68 -27.66 23.24 -0.70
N LEU A 69 -27.44 23.60 0.58
CA LEU A 69 -26.12 23.46 1.19
C LEU A 69 -25.67 22.00 1.24
N ARG A 70 -26.58 21.13 1.68
CA ARG A 70 -26.33 19.71 1.90
C ARG A 70 -26.07 18.93 0.61
N TYR A 71 -26.82 19.19 -0.46
CA TYR A 71 -26.79 18.38 -1.67
C TYR A 71 -26.04 19.00 -2.85
N VAL A 72 -25.79 20.31 -2.81
CA VAL A 72 -25.11 21.01 -3.91
C VAL A 72 -23.82 21.63 -3.42
N VAL A 73 -23.90 22.56 -2.46
CA VAL A 73 -22.74 23.36 -2.05
C VAL A 73 -21.67 22.49 -1.40
N LEU A 74 -22.04 21.66 -0.42
CA LEU A 74 -21.11 20.82 0.31
C LEU A 74 -20.45 19.75 -0.59
N PRO A 75 -21.18 18.96 -1.41
CA PRO A 75 -20.56 18.02 -2.33
C PRO A 75 -19.69 18.70 -3.39
N LEU A 76 -20.08 19.88 -3.88
CA LEU A 76 -19.28 20.66 -4.83
C LEU A 76 -17.97 21.15 -4.20
N ALA A 77 -18.03 21.69 -2.98
CA ALA A 77 -16.85 22.10 -2.23
C ALA A 77 -15.91 20.91 -1.99
N ILE A 78 -16.42 19.75 -1.59
CA ILE A 78 -15.63 18.52 -1.42
C ILE A 78 -14.97 18.11 -2.74
N ALA A 79 -15.70 18.18 -3.85
CA ALA A 79 -15.16 17.85 -5.17
C ALA A 79 -14.02 18.78 -5.59
N VAL A 80 -14.21 20.09 -5.44
CA VAL A 80 -13.19 21.09 -5.78
C VAL A 80 -11.95 20.90 -4.90
N LEU A 81 -12.14 20.90 -3.57
CA LEU A 81 -11.03 20.75 -2.63
C LEU A 81 -10.31 19.42 -2.81
N GLY A 82 -11.03 18.31 -3.04
CA GLY A 82 -10.44 16.99 -3.24
C GLY A 82 -9.58 16.91 -4.51
N THR A 83 -9.87 17.72 -5.53
CA THR A 83 -9.04 17.81 -6.74
C THR A 83 -7.81 18.70 -6.58
N GLN A 84 -7.87 19.68 -5.68
CA GLN A 84 -6.74 20.57 -5.37
C GLN A 84 -5.83 19.98 -4.28
N ALA A 85 -6.39 19.16 -3.38
CA ALA A 85 -5.65 18.53 -2.30
C ALA A 85 -4.75 17.42 -2.83
N ALA A 86 -3.44 17.64 -2.73
CA ALA A 86 -2.41 16.65 -3.01
C ALA A 86 -1.54 16.40 -1.77
N PRO A 87 -2.11 15.83 -0.67
CA PRO A 87 -1.33 15.49 0.51
C PRO A 87 -0.21 14.51 0.12
N ASP A 88 1.03 14.88 0.42
CA ASP A 88 2.25 14.15 0.04
C ASP A 88 2.39 13.87 -1.48
N GLY A 89 1.78 14.72 -2.32
CA GLY A 89 1.74 14.55 -3.78
C GLY A 89 0.82 13.42 -4.26
N ARG A 90 0.04 12.81 -3.35
CA ARG A 90 -0.94 11.76 -3.69
C ARG A 90 -2.31 12.37 -3.91
N THR A 91 -3.14 11.71 -4.72
CA THR A 91 -4.54 12.09 -4.87
C THR A 91 -5.29 11.93 -3.54
N ALA A 92 -6.18 12.88 -3.22
CA ALA A 92 -6.90 12.90 -1.95
C ALA A 92 -7.56 11.56 -1.56
N HIS A 93 -8.21 10.85 -2.49
CA HIS A 93 -8.79 9.53 -2.21
C HIS A 93 -7.75 8.45 -1.92
N ARG A 94 -6.58 8.46 -2.59
CA ARG A 94 -5.52 7.49 -2.30
C ARG A 94 -4.97 7.72 -0.90
N PHE A 95 -4.71 8.98 -0.56
CA PHE A 95 -4.31 9.35 0.79
C PHE A 95 -5.36 8.94 1.83
N ALA A 96 -6.63 9.25 1.59
CA ALA A 96 -7.72 8.88 2.50
C ALA A 96 -7.84 7.35 2.67
N LEU A 97 -7.71 6.58 1.59
CA LEU A 97 -7.72 5.12 1.65
C LEU A 97 -6.51 4.57 2.41
N ASP A 98 -5.31 5.11 2.17
CA ASP A 98 -4.09 4.71 2.86
C ASP A 98 -4.15 5.04 4.35
N TRP A 99 -4.65 6.23 4.69
CA TRP A 99 -4.88 6.67 6.07
C TRP A 99 -5.92 5.79 6.78
N LEU A 100 -7.03 5.49 6.11
CA LEU A 100 -8.08 4.63 6.65
C LEU A 100 -7.59 3.19 6.82
N ARG A 101 -6.85 2.67 5.85
CA ARG A 101 -6.15 1.37 5.95
C ARG A 101 -5.18 1.37 7.11
N TYR A 102 -4.39 2.42 7.30
CA TYR A 102 -3.48 2.56 8.44
C TYR A 102 -4.23 2.56 9.78
N ARG A 103 -5.34 3.30 9.87
CA ARG A 103 -6.17 3.37 11.09
C ARG A 103 -6.83 2.04 11.43
N TRP A 104 -7.30 1.29 10.42
CA TRP A 104 -7.83 -0.07 10.60
C TRP A 104 -6.73 -1.12 10.81
N ARG A 105 -5.54 -0.93 10.24
CA ARG A 105 -4.37 -1.81 10.44
C ARG A 105 -3.96 -1.86 11.91
N ALA A 106 -3.98 -0.71 12.61
CA ALA A 106 -3.71 -0.65 14.05
C ALA A 106 -4.71 -1.48 14.91
N ARG A 107 -5.86 -1.88 14.33
CA ARG A 107 -6.87 -2.71 14.99
C ARG A 107 -6.80 -4.19 14.63
N ARG A 108 -5.86 -4.62 13.78
CA ARG A 108 -5.73 -6.04 13.42
C ARG A 108 -5.06 -6.82 14.54
N ARG A 109 -5.87 -7.63 15.22
CA ARG A 109 -5.41 -8.65 16.15
C ARG A 109 -5.90 -10.01 15.66
N SER A 110 -5.03 -11.02 15.64
CA SER A 110 -5.41 -12.42 15.50
C SER A 110 -5.16 -13.12 16.83
N ALA A 111 -6.17 -13.80 17.37
CA ALA A 111 -6.12 -14.41 18.70
C ALA A 111 -5.58 -13.47 19.81
N GLY A 112 -5.95 -12.18 19.75
CA GLY A 112 -5.50 -11.17 20.72
C GLY A 112 -4.09 -10.59 20.49
N ARG A 113 -3.31 -11.12 19.52
CA ARG A 113 -1.96 -10.65 19.18
C ARG A 113 -1.96 -9.77 17.94
N VAL A 114 -1.13 -8.73 17.93
CA VAL A 114 -0.94 -7.87 16.75
C VAL A 114 -0.29 -8.69 15.64
N VAL A 115 -0.87 -8.67 14.44
CA VAL A 115 -0.36 -9.40 13.28
C VAL A 115 0.53 -8.47 12.46
N ALA A 116 1.78 -8.86 12.25
CA ALA A 116 2.72 -8.16 11.37
C ALA A 116 2.35 -8.38 9.89
N LEU A 117 2.54 -7.36 9.04
CA LEU A 117 2.32 -7.50 7.59
C LEU A 117 3.58 -8.01 6.88
N GLU A 118 3.39 -8.44 5.62
CA GLU A 118 4.45 -8.78 4.70
C GLU A 118 5.48 -7.63 4.58
N GLY A 119 6.73 -7.91 4.91
CA GLY A 119 7.83 -6.93 4.93
C GLY A 119 8.07 -6.23 6.27
N GLU A 120 7.23 -6.42 7.29
CA GLU A 120 7.54 -5.94 8.65
C GLU A 120 8.42 -6.92 9.42
N PRO A 121 9.37 -6.41 10.22
CA PRO A 121 10.20 -7.27 11.06
C PRO A 121 9.34 -7.88 12.17
N VAL A 122 9.14 -9.20 12.10
CA VAL A 122 8.47 -9.96 13.16
C VAL A 122 9.49 -10.35 14.21
N ARG A 123 9.26 -9.95 15.46
CA ARG A 123 10.04 -10.44 16.60
C ARG A 123 9.41 -11.75 17.05
N TRP A 124 10.10 -12.85 16.82
CA TRP A 124 9.63 -14.20 17.12
C TRP A 124 10.55 -14.80 18.18
N ASP A 125 10.02 -15.06 19.37
CA ASP A 125 10.77 -15.55 20.54
C ASP A 125 10.62 -17.08 20.76
N GLY A 126 10.32 -17.85 19.71
CA GLY A 126 10.11 -19.30 19.79
C GLY A 126 10.85 -20.11 18.71
N GLU A 127 10.92 -21.43 18.87
CA GLU A 127 11.43 -22.33 17.84
C GLU A 127 10.48 -22.32 16.62
N LEU A 128 10.96 -21.78 15.50
CA LEU A 128 10.23 -21.76 14.24
C LEU A 128 10.66 -22.99 13.41
N ALA A 129 9.87 -24.06 13.48
CA ALA A 129 10.02 -25.17 12.56
C ALA A 129 9.35 -24.81 11.22
N VAL A 130 10.14 -24.30 10.26
CA VAL A 130 9.66 -24.09 8.89
C VAL A 130 9.80 -25.41 8.13
N ARG A 131 8.68 -26.10 7.92
CA ARG A 131 8.62 -27.22 6.97
C ARG A 131 8.16 -26.67 5.63
N TRP A 132 9.07 -26.60 4.67
CA TRP A 132 8.77 -26.21 3.30
C TRP A 132 7.85 -27.26 2.67
N ASP A 133 6.87 -26.80 1.87
CA ASP A 133 6.21 -27.69 0.93
C ASP A 133 7.23 -28.12 -0.12
N ALA A 134 7.10 -29.35 -0.62
CA ALA A 134 8.09 -29.94 -1.52
C ALA A 134 8.13 -29.26 -2.91
N ASP A 135 7.36 -28.20 -3.11
CA ASP A 135 7.06 -27.60 -4.42
C ASP A 135 7.88 -26.35 -4.74
N GLY A 136 8.88 -25.98 -3.92
CA GLY A 136 9.72 -24.82 -4.21
C GLY A 136 11.10 -24.87 -3.56
N ALA A 137 12.06 -25.53 -4.20
CA ALA A 137 13.48 -25.43 -3.84
C ALA A 137 14.11 -24.08 -4.29
N SER A 138 13.38 -22.97 -4.19
CA SER A 138 13.90 -21.63 -4.48
C SER A 138 14.24 -20.90 -3.18
N LEU A 139 15.48 -20.43 -3.07
CA LEU A 139 15.85 -19.50 -2.01
C LEU A 139 14.97 -18.25 -2.11
N HIS A 140 14.41 -17.80 -0.99
CA HIS A 140 13.73 -16.52 -0.92
C HIS A 140 14.67 -15.47 -0.33
N ARG A 141 14.58 -14.24 -0.84
CA ARG A 141 15.33 -13.13 -0.27
C ARG A 141 14.85 -12.89 1.16
N GLY A 142 15.77 -12.90 2.12
CA GLY A 142 15.44 -12.78 3.55
C GLY A 142 16.58 -12.18 4.37
N ARG A 143 16.27 -11.64 5.54
CA ARG A 143 17.28 -11.11 6.48
C ARG A 143 17.03 -11.65 7.87
N VAL A 144 18.00 -12.34 8.45
CA VAL A 144 17.92 -12.95 9.79
C VAL A 144 18.95 -12.27 10.69
N LYS A 145 18.53 -11.77 11.86
CA LYS A 145 19.42 -11.20 12.87
C LYS A 145 19.59 -12.19 14.03
N GLY A 146 20.82 -12.46 14.42
CA GLY A 146 21.13 -13.41 15.49
C GLY A 146 20.71 -12.93 16.89
N PRO A 147 20.69 -13.84 17.89
CA PRO A 147 21.20 -15.21 17.82
C PRO A 147 20.22 -16.18 17.11
N ALA A 148 20.70 -16.91 16.10
CA ALA A 148 19.88 -17.87 15.34
C ALA A 148 20.74 -18.93 14.65
N ARG A 149 20.20 -20.14 14.46
CA ARG A 149 20.78 -21.17 13.59
C ARG A 149 19.94 -21.26 12.32
N VAL A 150 20.54 -20.99 11.17
CA VAL A 150 19.86 -21.01 9.87
C VAL A 150 20.37 -22.21 9.09
N THR A 151 19.50 -23.12 8.68
CA THR A 151 19.84 -24.29 7.86
C THR A 151 19.29 -24.11 6.45
N PHE A 152 20.09 -24.41 5.42
CA PHE A 152 19.69 -24.28 4.03
C PHE A 152 19.54 -25.65 3.39
N ASN A 153 18.37 -26.00 2.86
CA ASN A 153 18.18 -27.29 2.17
C ASN A 153 18.83 -27.35 0.76
N VAL A 154 19.56 -26.31 0.38
CA VAL A 154 20.31 -26.19 -0.88
C VAL A 154 21.71 -25.67 -0.57
N PRO A 155 22.74 -26.04 -1.35
CA PRO A 155 24.09 -25.51 -1.17
C PRO A 155 24.08 -23.99 -1.38
N VAL A 156 24.69 -23.24 -0.46
CA VAL A 156 24.73 -21.76 -0.49
C VAL A 156 26.17 -21.26 -0.40
N ALA A 157 26.51 -20.23 -1.20
CA ALA A 157 27.80 -19.57 -1.09
C ALA A 157 27.76 -18.51 0.02
N LEU A 158 28.56 -18.69 1.07
CA LEU A 158 28.67 -17.70 2.16
C LEU A 158 29.62 -16.56 1.76
N ARG A 159 29.18 -15.32 1.95
CA ARG A 159 30.01 -14.10 1.79
C ARG A 159 29.93 -13.26 3.06
N GLY A 160 31.02 -13.20 3.83
CA GLY A 160 31.13 -12.40 5.05
C GLY A 160 31.80 -13.15 6.21
N LEU A 161 32.33 -12.40 7.19
CA LEU A 161 33.24 -12.88 8.24
C LEU A 161 32.57 -13.40 9.53
N ASP A 162 31.26 -13.21 9.70
CA ASP A 162 30.57 -13.47 10.99
C ASP A 162 29.72 -14.75 11.02
N ALA A 163 29.83 -15.59 9.99
CA ALA A 163 29.08 -16.84 9.86
C ALA A 163 30.02 -18.04 10.05
N ARG A 164 29.77 -18.89 11.05
CA ARG A 164 30.48 -20.17 11.18
C ARG A 164 29.67 -21.27 10.47
N PRO A 165 30.29 -22.08 9.59
CA PRO A 165 29.66 -23.28 9.08
C PRO A 165 29.41 -24.23 10.25
N GLY A 166 28.15 -24.64 10.44
CA GLY A 166 27.75 -25.61 11.44
C GLY A 166 28.10 -27.01 10.95
N GLY A 167 29.03 -27.67 11.62
CA GLY A 167 29.42 -29.04 11.32
C GLY A 167 28.46 -30.10 11.89
N ASP A 168 28.37 -31.16 11.11
CA ASP A 168 27.87 -32.53 11.35
C ASP A 168 26.34 -32.81 11.21
N GLY A 169 25.98 -33.45 10.09
CA GLY A 169 24.65 -33.97 9.73
C GLY A 169 24.09 -33.45 8.38
N ASP A 170 24.35 -34.17 7.28
CA ASP A 170 23.97 -33.94 5.86
C ASP A 170 22.47 -33.64 5.59
N PRO A 171 22.04 -32.97 4.48
CA PRO A 171 22.68 -31.98 3.60
C PRO A 171 22.09 -30.57 3.83
N GLY A 172 22.96 -29.56 3.88
CA GLY A 172 22.55 -28.17 3.90
C GLY A 172 23.35 -27.30 4.84
N ASP A 173 24.23 -26.44 4.30
CA ASP A 173 25.12 -25.59 5.09
C ASP A 173 24.35 -24.87 6.20
N ALA A 174 24.69 -25.17 7.46
CA ALA A 174 24.10 -24.46 8.59
C ALA A 174 24.96 -23.22 8.90
N VAL A 175 24.32 -22.08 9.10
CA VAL A 175 24.97 -20.85 9.55
C VAL A 175 24.53 -20.53 10.97
N VAL A 176 25.48 -20.50 11.90
CA VAL A 176 25.23 -20.04 13.27
C VAL A 176 25.51 -18.54 13.36
N LEU A 177 24.49 -17.77 13.73
CA LEU A 177 24.53 -16.32 13.89
C LEU A 177 24.68 -15.96 15.37
N CYS A 178 25.75 -15.24 15.72
CA CYS A 178 25.96 -14.66 17.04
C CYS A 178 25.03 -13.45 17.28
N PRO A 179 24.79 -13.04 18.54
CA PRO A 179 24.10 -11.80 18.84
C PRO A 179 24.71 -10.61 18.10
N GLY A 180 23.89 -9.83 17.40
CA GLY A 180 24.35 -8.67 16.61
C GLY A 180 24.77 -8.99 15.17
N SER A 181 24.98 -10.27 14.83
CA SER A 181 25.25 -10.68 13.45
C SER A 181 23.97 -10.69 12.61
N VAL A 182 24.13 -10.48 11.30
CA VAL A 182 23.01 -10.41 10.37
C VAL A 182 23.32 -11.19 9.10
N LEU A 183 22.44 -12.13 8.76
CA LEU A 183 22.47 -12.89 7.52
C LEU A 183 21.51 -12.28 6.52
N GLU A 184 21.97 -11.96 5.31
CA GLU A 184 21.13 -11.60 4.17
C GLU A 184 21.15 -12.75 3.16
N VAL A 185 20.01 -13.39 2.95
CA VAL A 185 19.79 -14.41 1.92
C VAL A 185 19.42 -13.69 0.63
N ARG A 186 20.17 -13.95 -0.45
CA ARG A 186 19.89 -13.44 -1.80
C ARG A 186 19.75 -14.65 -2.75
N PRO A 187 18.62 -14.80 -3.46
CA PRO A 187 18.47 -15.82 -4.49
C PRO A 187 19.35 -15.56 -5.71
#